data_AF-A0A4R0Y9Z1-F1
#
_entry.id   AF-A0A4R0Y9Z1-F1
#
_cell.length_a   1.000
_cell.length_b   1.000
_cell.length_c   1.000
_cell.angle_alpha   90.00
_cell.angle_beta   90.00
_cell.angle_gamma   90.00
#
_symmetry.space_group_name_H-M   'P 1'
#
loop_
_entity.id
_entity.type
_entity.pdbx_description
1 polymer ?
#
loop_
_entity_poly.entity_id
_entity_poly.type
_entity_poly.pdbx_seq_one_letter_code
_entity_poly.pdbx_strand_id
1 'polypeptide(L)'
;MTYCVGLLLDEGLVMLSDTRTNAGLDNISTFSKMLTVEHPGDRALVLMTAGNLAITQTVWNLLQAGVWLNGISQKLTDVPDMFTAAQLVGAAVRQVAAMDRAALAAQGLGFDCSLLIGGQIAGGAPRLFLVYSAGNFIEATDGTPFLQIGEHKYGKPILDRVLTPRTTLIEGVALTLVSMDSTIRSNLSVALPLDLAVVRVDQLRICTRRRITEDDPYYRTVRDGWSAALRDAYLALPRPDFVLG
;
A
#
# COMPACT_ATOMS: atom_id res chain seq x y z
N MET A 1 -7.65 -4.97 -9.83
CA MET A 1 -8.54 -3.88 -9.35
C MET A 1 -8.09 -3.41 -7.98
N THR A 2 -6.87 -2.90 -7.86
CA THR A 2 -6.30 -2.39 -6.60
C THR A 2 -4.99 -1.69 -6.92
N TYR A 3 -4.66 -0.58 -6.27
CA TYR A 3 -3.29 -0.09 -6.16
C TYR A 3 -3.04 0.44 -4.75
N CYS A 4 -2.01 -0.10 -4.09
CA CYS A 4 -1.50 0.45 -2.83
C CYS A 4 0.01 0.69 -2.93
N VAL A 5 0.49 1.71 -2.23
CA VAL A 5 1.91 2.09 -2.16
C VAL A 5 2.29 2.46 -0.74
N GLY A 6 3.44 1.97 -0.29
CA GLY A 6 4.08 2.37 0.96
C GLY A 6 5.47 2.93 0.70
N LEU A 7 5.79 4.07 1.31
CA LEU A 7 7.11 4.69 1.31
C LEU A 7 7.73 4.54 2.70
N LEU A 8 8.99 4.11 2.77
CA LEU A 8 9.85 4.12 3.95
C LEU A 8 10.88 5.25 3.78
N LEU A 9 10.79 6.25 4.65
CA LEU A 9 11.55 7.48 4.62
C LEU A 9 12.27 7.67 5.95
N ASP A 10 13.31 8.50 5.97
CA ASP A 10 14.05 8.83 7.20
C ASP A 10 13.13 9.47 8.27
N GLU A 11 12.09 10.18 7.84
CA GLU A 11 11.09 10.79 8.73
C GLU A 11 9.95 9.84 9.15
N GLY A 12 9.82 8.67 8.50
CA GLY A 12 8.80 7.68 8.81
C GLY A 12 8.17 7.00 7.59
N LEU A 13 6.86 6.78 7.64
CA LEU A 13 6.11 6.03 6.64
C LEU A 13 4.98 6.86 6.04
N VAL A 14 4.81 6.74 4.72
CA VAL A 14 3.63 7.22 3.98
C VAL A 14 2.97 6.02 3.30
N MET A 15 1.71 5.77 3.61
CA MET A 15 0.94 4.62 3.11
C MET A 15 -0.33 5.14 2.43
N LEU A 16 -0.58 4.74 1.18
CA LEU A 16 -1.72 5.18 0.39
C LEU A 16 -2.34 3.99 -0.35
N SER A 17 -3.66 3.83 -0.26
CA SER A 17 -4.40 2.80 -0.99
C SER A 17 -5.64 3.36 -1.68
N ASP A 18 -5.94 2.86 -2.87
CA ASP A 18 -7.25 3.05 -3.50
C ASP A 18 -8.33 2.17 -2.86
N THR A 19 -9.60 2.38 -3.20
CA THR A 19 -10.74 1.65 -2.58
C THR A 19 -11.62 0.89 -3.56
N ARG A 20 -11.43 1.07 -4.87
CA ARG A 20 -12.19 0.33 -5.90
C ARG A 20 -11.84 -1.14 -5.86
N THR A 21 -12.84 -2.01 -5.72
CA THR A 21 -12.63 -3.44 -5.51
C THR A 21 -13.59 -4.25 -6.37
N ASN A 22 -13.10 -5.36 -6.94
CA ASN A 22 -13.94 -6.37 -7.58
C ASN A 22 -14.51 -7.31 -6.51
N ALA A 23 -15.84 -7.30 -6.33
CA ALA A 23 -16.54 -8.19 -5.41
C ALA A 23 -17.28 -9.33 -6.13
N GLY A 24 -17.11 -9.49 -7.44
CA GLY A 24 -17.78 -10.49 -8.26
C GLY A 24 -18.06 -9.99 -9.68
N LEU A 25 -18.61 -10.86 -10.52
CA LEU A 25 -19.06 -10.48 -11.86
C LEU A 25 -20.01 -9.28 -11.76
N ASP A 26 -19.68 -8.19 -12.46
CA ASP A 26 -20.41 -6.92 -12.49
C ASP A 26 -20.61 -6.21 -11.13
N ASN A 27 -19.87 -6.61 -10.09
CA ASN A 27 -19.95 -5.98 -8.77
C ASN A 27 -18.67 -5.22 -8.43
N ILE A 28 -18.60 -3.98 -8.90
CA ILE A 28 -17.53 -3.03 -8.55
C ILE A 28 -18.03 -2.17 -7.38
N SER A 29 -17.36 -2.29 -6.24
CA SER A 29 -17.75 -1.64 -5.00
C SER A 29 -16.56 -0.93 -4.34
N THR A 30 -16.85 -0.14 -3.30
CA THR A 30 -15.84 0.60 -2.52
C THR A 30 -15.57 -0.13 -1.20
N PHE A 31 -14.34 -0.64 -1.03
CA PHE A 31 -13.88 -1.26 0.22
C PHE A 31 -12.58 -0.61 0.65
N SER A 32 -12.45 -0.30 1.95
CA SER A 32 -11.17 0.14 2.51
C SER A 32 -10.14 -0.98 2.34
N LYS A 33 -9.02 -0.67 1.71
CA LYS A 33 -7.88 -1.58 1.59
C LYS A 33 -6.78 -1.29 2.60
N MET A 34 -7.01 -0.30 3.46
CA MET A 34 -6.13 0.08 4.55
C MET A 34 -6.78 -0.28 5.89
N LEU A 35 -6.01 -0.99 6.70
CA LEU A 35 -6.39 -1.51 8.02
C LEU A 35 -5.30 -1.08 9.00
N THR A 36 -5.68 -0.75 10.24
CA THR A 36 -4.76 -0.12 11.19
C THR A 36 -4.86 -0.78 12.56
N VAL A 37 -3.72 -0.99 13.20
CA VAL A 37 -3.62 -1.31 14.63
C VAL A 37 -2.83 -0.20 15.30
N GLU A 38 -3.42 0.45 16.29
CA GLU A 38 -2.80 1.58 16.97
C GLU A 38 -3.00 1.44 18.48
N HIS A 39 -1.88 1.51 19.21
CA HIS A 39 -1.84 1.69 20.65
C HIS A 39 -0.86 2.83 20.92
N PRO A 40 -1.35 4.07 21.09
CA PRO A 40 -0.48 5.25 21.20
C PRO A 40 0.59 5.08 22.28
N GLY A 41 1.85 5.32 21.92
CA GLY A 41 3.00 5.13 22.81
C GLY A 41 3.56 3.70 22.83
N ASP A 42 2.90 2.74 22.18
CA ASP A 42 3.39 1.37 21.99
C ASP A 42 3.58 1.03 20.50
N ARG A 43 2.54 1.16 19.67
CA ARG A 43 2.61 0.79 18.25
C ARG A 43 1.68 1.58 17.34
N ALA A 44 2.10 1.72 16.09
CA ALA A 44 1.28 2.20 14.98
C ALA A 44 1.57 1.34 13.74
N LEU A 45 0.61 0.48 13.38
CA LEU A 45 0.72 -0.49 12.29
C LEU A 45 -0.34 -0.20 11.24
N VAL A 46 0.06 -0.27 9.96
CA VAL A 46 -0.78 -0.08 8.79
C VAL A 46 -0.61 -1.29 7.87
N LEU A 47 -1.70 -2.01 7.65
CA LEU A 47 -1.79 -3.12 6.70
C LEU A 47 -2.57 -2.65 5.47
N MET A 48 -2.01 -2.85 4.28
CA MET A 48 -2.71 -2.62 3.01
C MET A 48 -2.87 -3.91 2.23
N THR A 49 -3.98 -4.08 1.52
CA THR A 49 -4.37 -5.36 0.91
C THR A 49 -4.64 -5.24 -0.59
N ALA A 50 -4.22 -6.22 -1.38
CA ALA A 50 -4.58 -6.38 -2.79
C ALA A 50 -4.84 -7.86 -3.13
N GLY A 51 -5.63 -8.10 -4.17
CA GLY A 51 -6.00 -9.45 -4.62
C GLY A 51 -7.44 -9.80 -4.27
N ASN A 52 -7.70 -11.07 -3.95
CA ASN A 52 -9.03 -11.56 -3.64
C ASN A 52 -9.56 -10.98 -2.32
N LEU A 53 -10.71 -10.29 -2.37
CA LEU A 53 -11.30 -9.61 -1.21
C LEU A 53 -11.60 -10.57 -0.06
N ALA A 54 -12.17 -11.75 -0.33
CA ALA A 54 -12.49 -12.72 0.71
C ALA A 54 -11.23 -13.23 1.42
N ILE A 55 -10.16 -13.53 0.67
CA ILE A 55 -8.87 -13.93 1.25
C ILE A 55 -8.34 -12.83 2.17
N THR A 56 -8.26 -11.59 1.66
CA THR A 56 -7.67 -10.47 2.42
C THR A 56 -8.47 -10.11 3.68
N GLN A 57 -9.80 -10.17 3.63
CA GLN A 57 -10.66 -9.97 4.80
C GLN A 57 -10.49 -11.08 5.83
N THR A 58 -10.41 -12.34 5.41
CA THR A 58 -10.15 -13.46 6.32
C THR A 58 -8.78 -13.35 6.97
N VAL A 59 -7.74 -12.97 6.22
CA VAL A 59 -6.40 -12.70 6.77
C VAL A 59 -6.47 -11.64 7.87
N TRP A 60 -7.15 -10.52 7.63
CA TRP A 60 -7.32 -9.47 8.64
C TRP A 60 -8.08 -9.95 9.88
N ASN A 61 -9.17 -10.68 9.70
CA ASN A 61 -9.94 -11.23 10.82
C ASN A 61 -9.11 -12.19 11.68
N LEU A 62 -8.30 -13.04 11.05
CA LEU A 62 -7.37 -13.92 11.76
C LEU A 62 -6.33 -13.13 12.56
N LEU A 63 -5.76 -12.06 11.99
CA LEU A 63 -4.77 -11.23 12.67
C LEU A 63 -5.30 -10.52 13.93
N GLN A 64 -6.62 -10.30 14.00
CA GLN A 64 -7.30 -9.75 15.18
C GLN A 64 -7.71 -10.84 16.18
N ALA A 65 -8.09 -12.02 15.70
CA ALA A 65 -8.54 -13.13 16.54
C ALA A 65 -7.35 -13.88 17.19
N GLY A 66 -6.25 -14.02 16.46
CA GLY A 66 -5.05 -14.75 16.85
C GLY A 66 -4.65 -15.77 15.78
N VAL A 67 -3.34 -15.84 15.51
CA VAL A 67 -2.73 -16.78 14.56
C VAL A 67 -1.61 -17.53 15.27
N TRP A 68 -1.53 -18.84 15.06
CA TRP A 68 -0.45 -19.64 15.62
C TRP A 68 0.87 -19.35 14.90
N LEU A 69 1.84 -18.84 15.65
CA LEU A 69 3.20 -18.59 15.22
C LEU A 69 4.15 -19.03 16.34
N ASN A 70 5.19 -19.80 16.01
CA ASN A 70 6.20 -20.28 16.97
C ASN A 70 5.60 -20.96 18.22
N GLY A 71 4.51 -21.72 18.07
CA GLY A 71 3.88 -22.47 19.15
C GLY A 71 3.05 -21.64 20.13
N ILE A 72 2.76 -20.37 19.81
CA ILE A 72 1.84 -19.51 20.55
C ILE A 72 0.81 -18.87 19.60
N SER A 73 -0.41 -18.63 20.09
CA SER A 73 -1.41 -17.85 19.34
C SER A 73 -1.19 -16.36 19.63
N GLN A 74 -0.90 -15.58 18.60
CA GLN A 74 -0.61 -14.14 18.72
C GLN A 74 -1.55 -13.33 17.84
N LYS A 75 -1.97 -12.16 18.33
CA LYS A 75 -2.62 -11.14 17.51
C LYS A 75 -1.60 -10.12 17.03
N LEU A 76 -1.97 -9.33 16.04
CA LEU A 76 -1.13 -8.24 15.55
C LEU A 76 -0.89 -7.16 16.65
N THR A 77 -1.77 -7.07 17.65
CA THR A 77 -1.62 -6.21 18.84
C THR A 77 -0.57 -6.71 19.84
N ASP A 78 -0.10 -7.97 19.70
CA ASP A 78 0.71 -8.63 20.72
C ASP A 78 2.15 -8.92 20.24
N VAL A 79 2.41 -8.73 18.94
CA VAL A 79 3.74 -9.01 18.37
C VAL A 79 4.80 -8.07 18.95
N PRO A 80 6.02 -8.57 19.22
CA PRO A 80 7.08 -7.80 19.87
C PRO A 80 7.79 -6.81 18.93
N ASP A 81 7.81 -7.09 17.63
CA ASP A 81 8.50 -6.29 16.63
C ASP A 81 7.85 -6.43 15.24
N MET A 82 8.27 -5.57 14.33
CA MET A 82 7.74 -5.52 12.95
C MET A 82 8.11 -6.74 12.11
N PHE A 83 9.20 -7.44 12.42
CA PHE A 83 9.57 -8.67 11.70
C PHE A 83 8.61 -9.81 12.08
N THR A 84 8.32 -9.94 13.36
CA THR A 84 7.31 -10.86 13.89
C THR A 84 5.91 -10.49 13.38
N ALA A 85 5.61 -9.19 13.23
CA ALA A 85 4.39 -8.74 12.56
C ALA A 85 4.30 -9.29 11.12
N ALA A 86 5.35 -9.17 10.32
CA ALA A 86 5.40 -9.71 8.96
C ALA A 86 5.31 -11.25 8.93
N GLN A 87 5.97 -11.94 9.86
CA GLN A 87 5.84 -13.40 10.02
C GLN A 87 4.40 -13.82 10.35
N LEU A 88 3.73 -13.09 11.24
CA LEU A 88 2.34 -13.34 11.64
C LEU A 88 1.38 -13.13 10.46
N VAL A 89 1.55 -12.07 9.67
CA VAL A 89 0.79 -11.84 8.43
C VAL A 89 1.02 -12.99 7.45
N GLY A 90 2.27 -13.42 7.26
CA GLY A 90 2.60 -14.57 6.41
C GLY A 90 1.97 -15.88 6.90
N ALA A 91 1.92 -16.10 8.21
CA ALA A 91 1.27 -17.26 8.82
C ALA A 91 -0.26 -17.22 8.61
N ALA A 92 -0.88 -16.05 8.76
CA ALA A 92 -2.29 -15.85 8.47
C ALA A 92 -2.61 -16.18 7.00
N VAL A 93 -1.81 -15.69 6.05
CA VAL A 93 -1.96 -15.99 4.61
C VAL A 93 -1.90 -17.50 4.36
N ARG A 94 -0.92 -18.20 4.96
CA ARG A 94 -0.81 -19.66 4.82
C ARG A 94 -2.00 -20.41 5.43
N GLN A 95 -2.54 -19.94 6.56
CA GLN A 95 -3.71 -20.51 7.18
C GLN A 95 -4.95 -20.37 6.28
N VAL A 96 -5.17 -19.19 5.68
CA VAL A 96 -6.26 -19.00 4.71
C VAL A 96 -6.05 -19.86 3.46
N ALA A 97 -4.80 -19.97 2.98
CA ALA A 97 -4.49 -20.85 1.87
C ALA A 97 -4.83 -22.32 2.15
N ALA A 98 -4.59 -22.81 3.36
CA ALA A 98 -4.94 -24.17 3.76
C ALA A 98 -6.46 -24.42 3.76
N MET A 99 -7.26 -23.38 4.04
CA MET A 99 -8.74 -23.48 4.04
C MET A 99 -9.31 -23.40 2.62
N ASP A 100 -8.87 -22.41 1.83
CA ASP A 100 -9.64 -21.99 0.64
C ASP A 100 -9.01 -22.41 -0.68
N ARG A 101 -7.70 -22.70 -0.74
CA ARG A 101 -6.99 -22.90 -2.01
C ARG A 101 -7.55 -24.05 -2.84
N ALA A 102 -7.90 -25.17 -2.21
CA ALA A 102 -8.48 -26.32 -2.91
C ALA A 102 -9.87 -26.00 -3.48
N ALA A 103 -10.72 -25.33 -2.70
CA ALA A 103 -12.06 -24.93 -3.12
C ALA A 103 -12.03 -23.91 -4.28
N LEU A 104 -11.13 -22.91 -4.20
CA LEU A 104 -10.90 -21.95 -5.27
C LEU A 104 -10.42 -22.63 -6.55
N ALA A 105 -9.43 -23.53 -6.45
CA ALA A 105 -8.89 -24.26 -7.59
C ALA A 105 -9.96 -25.13 -8.28
N ALA A 106 -10.86 -25.76 -7.51
CA ALA A 106 -11.98 -26.53 -8.05
C ALA A 106 -12.97 -25.68 -8.87
N GLN A 107 -13.01 -24.37 -8.65
CA GLN A 107 -13.80 -23.39 -9.42
C GLN A 107 -12.96 -22.69 -10.51
N GLY A 108 -11.73 -23.12 -10.77
CA GLY A 108 -10.83 -22.49 -11.74
C GLY A 108 -10.25 -21.14 -11.30
N LEU A 109 -10.34 -20.82 -9.99
CA LEU A 109 -9.84 -19.58 -9.42
C LEU A 109 -8.46 -19.78 -8.76
N GLY A 110 -7.59 -18.78 -8.89
CA GLY A 110 -6.30 -18.74 -8.21
C GLY A 110 -6.42 -18.25 -6.76
N PHE A 111 -5.53 -18.75 -5.88
CA PHE A 111 -5.30 -18.15 -4.56
C PHE A 111 -4.35 -16.96 -4.73
N ASP A 112 -4.90 -15.74 -4.76
CA ASP A 112 -4.13 -14.53 -5.01
C ASP A 112 -4.37 -13.46 -3.95
N CYS A 113 -3.30 -13.06 -3.26
CA CYS A 113 -3.28 -11.90 -2.38
C CYS A 113 -1.86 -11.34 -2.22
N SER A 114 -1.75 -10.04 -2.02
CA SER A 114 -0.52 -9.40 -1.59
C SER A 114 -0.84 -8.35 -0.54
N LEU A 115 0.05 -8.22 0.45
CA LEU A 115 -0.15 -7.31 1.56
C LEU A 115 1.10 -6.47 1.79
N LEU A 116 0.90 -5.20 2.10
CA LEU A 116 1.95 -4.35 2.67
C LEU A 116 1.68 -4.22 4.17
N ILE A 117 2.68 -4.49 5.01
CA ILE A 117 2.61 -4.20 6.45
C ILE A 117 3.73 -3.23 6.78
N GLY A 118 3.36 -2.03 7.19
CA GLY A 118 4.28 -0.97 7.59
C GLY A 118 3.90 -0.40 8.94
N GLY A 119 4.88 0.02 9.72
CA GLY A 119 4.60 0.64 11.02
C GLY A 119 5.83 0.76 11.90
N GLN A 120 5.58 1.12 13.15
CA GLN A 120 6.58 1.15 14.21
C GLN A 120 6.00 0.54 15.49
N ILE A 121 6.83 -0.24 16.18
CA ILE A 121 6.57 -0.77 17.53
C ILE A 121 7.67 -0.22 18.45
N ALA A 122 7.32 0.09 19.70
CA ALA A 122 8.22 0.65 20.70
C ALA A 122 9.52 -0.17 20.80
N GLY A 123 10.66 0.53 20.82
CA GLY A 123 11.98 -0.08 20.84
C GLY A 123 12.53 -0.49 19.46
N GLY A 124 11.74 -0.37 18.39
CA GLY A 124 12.18 -0.61 17.01
C GLY A 124 12.06 0.63 16.11
N ALA A 125 12.82 0.64 15.02
CA ALA A 125 12.65 1.62 13.94
C ALA A 125 11.38 1.33 13.11
N PRO A 126 10.83 2.31 12.38
CA PRO A 126 9.79 2.04 11.39
C PRO A 126 10.29 1.07 10.33
N ARG A 127 9.45 0.11 9.94
CA ARG A 127 9.76 -0.92 8.93
C ARG A 127 8.58 -1.12 8.00
N LEU A 128 8.84 -1.60 6.79
CA LEU A 128 7.85 -1.83 5.75
C LEU A 128 8.15 -3.15 5.02
N PHE A 129 7.15 -4.01 4.92
CA PHE A 129 7.26 -5.33 4.29
C PHE A 129 6.21 -5.55 3.21
N LEU A 130 6.57 -6.35 2.20
CA LEU A 130 5.67 -6.91 1.21
C LEU A 130 5.52 -8.41 1.45
N VAL A 131 4.31 -8.85 1.78
CA VAL A 131 3.94 -10.26 1.97
C VAL A 131 3.27 -10.79 0.70
N TYR A 132 3.78 -11.89 0.17
CA TYR A 132 3.27 -12.54 -1.05
C TYR A 132 2.21 -13.60 -0.75
N SER A 133 1.49 -14.07 -1.78
CA SER A 133 0.48 -15.16 -1.68
C SER A 133 1.00 -16.48 -1.08
N ALA A 134 2.33 -16.70 -1.08
CA ALA A 134 2.97 -17.84 -0.44
C ALA A 134 3.24 -17.64 1.07
N GLY A 135 3.00 -16.43 1.58
CA GLY A 135 3.22 -16.02 2.97
C GLY A 135 4.69 -15.74 3.32
N ASN A 136 5.61 -15.84 2.36
CA ASN A 136 6.95 -15.26 2.50
C ASN A 136 6.89 -13.75 2.23
N PHE A 137 7.94 -13.02 2.59
CA PHE A 137 7.96 -11.57 2.49
C PHE A 137 9.37 -11.03 2.22
N ILE A 138 9.41 -9.79 1.72
CA ILE A 138 10.62 -8.97 1.65
C ILE A 138 10.41 -7.68 2.44
N GLU A 139 11.51 -6.99 2.73
CA GLU A 139 11.53 -5.73 3.45
C GLU A 139 12.04 -4.60 2.55
N ALA A 140 11.47 -3.40 2.72
CA ALA A 140 11.99 -2.17 2.14
C ALA A 140 13.37 -1.84 2.75
N THR A 141 14.23 -1.19 1.98
CA THR A 141 15.58 -0.79 2.41
C THR A 141 15.89 0.59 1.85
N ASP A 142 17.01 1.20 2.24
CA ASP A 142 17.43 2.49 1.68
C ASP A 142 17.61 2.44 0.16
N GLY A 143 18.03 1.28 -0.39
CA GLY A 143 18.16 1.06 -1.83
C GLY A 143 16.81 0.83 -2.54
N THR A 144 15.79 0.41 -1.80
CA THR A 144 14.42 0.21 -2.30
C THR A 144 13.43 0.73 -1.26
N PRO A 145 13.27 2.07 -1.15
CA PRO A 145 12.54 2.71 -0.05
C PRO A 145 11.02 2.73 -0.26
N PHE A 146 10.49 1.97 -1.22
CA PHE A 146 9.06 1.85 -1.43
C PHE A 146 8.66 0.47 -1.92
N LEU A 147 7.45 0.07 -1.59
CA LEU A 147 6.82 -1.17 -2.05
C LEU A 147 5.42 -0.88 -2.56
N GLN A 148 4.98 -1.67 -3.54
CA GLN A 148 3.68 -1.50 -4.19
C GLN A 148 2.99 -2.85 -4.36
N ILE A 149 1.65 -2.84 -4.33
CA ILE A 149 0.80 -4.02 -4.59
C ILE A 149 -0.36 -3.65 -5.52
N GLY A 150 -0.85 -4.63 -6.27
CA GLY A 150 -1.89 -4.42 -7.30
C GLY A 150 -1.35 -3.84 -8.62
N GLU A 151 -2.08 -2.91 -9.23
CA GLU A 151 -1.82 -2.28 -10.54
C GLU A 151 -0.76 -1.17 -10.47
N HIS A 152 0.44 -1.53 -10.02
CA HIS A 152 1.47 -0.58 -9.62
C HIS A 152 2.34 -0.01 -10.76
N LYS A 153 2.30 -0.61 -11.95
CA LYS A 153 3.21 -0.29 -13.07
C LYS A 153 3.09 1.16 -13.56
N TYR A 154 1.87 1.71 -13.56
CA TYR A 154 1.58 3.05 -14.09
C TYR A 154 2.15 4.17 -13.21
N GLY A 155 2.04 4.01 -11.90
CA GLY A 155 2.53 4.96 -10.90
C GLY A 155 4.00 4.78 -10.50
N LYS A 156 4.66 3.71 -10.95
CA LYS A 156 6.07 3.41 -10.59
C LYS A 156 7.09 4.43 -11.13
N PRO A 157 7.02 4.91 -12.39
CA PRO A 157 8.09 5.74 -12.95
C PRO A 157 8.34 7.06 -12.21
N ILE A 158 7.33 7.66 -11.59
CA ILE A 158 7.53 8.90 -10.81
C ILE A 158 8.23 8.62 -9.48
N LEU A 159 7.95 7.47 -8.86
CA LEU A 159 8.63 7.01 -7.65
C LEU A 159 10.10 6.72 -7.94
N ASP A 160 10.38 5.94 -8.99
CA ASP A 160 11.75 5.59 -9.41
C ASP A 160 12.63 6.83 -9.71
N ARG A 161 12.02 7.94 -10.14
CA ARG A 161 12.76 9.14 -10.58
C ARG A 161 13.02 10.15 -9.47
N VAL A 162 12.14 10.23 -8.48
CA VAL A 162 12.11 11.37 -7.54
C VAL A 162 12.29 10.92 -6.09
N LEU A 163 11.87 9.71 -5.74
CA LEU A 163 11.89 9.25 -4.37
C LEU A 163 13.31 8.99 -3.89
N THR A 164 13.63 9.48 -2.70
CA THR A 164 14.84 9.09 -1.96
C THR A 164 14.48 8.87 -0.48
N PRO A 165 15.29 8.16 0.31
CA PRO A 165 15.03 8.02 1.76
C PRO A 165 14.90 9.37 2.50
N ARG A 166 15.59 10.41 2.01
CA ARG A 166 15.56 11.78 2.56
C ARG A 166 14.34 12.60 2.15
N THR A 167 13.47 12.08 1.28
CA THR A 167 12.21 12.76 0.92
C THR A 167 11.40 12.95 2.20
N THR A 168 10.89 14.17 2.43
CA THR A 168 10.12 14.47 3.65
C THR A 168 8.76 13.77 3.62
N LEU A 169 8.08 13.63 4.77
CA LEU A 169 6.73 13.05 4.80
C LEU A 169 5.73 13.85 3.94
N ILE A 170 5.88 15.18 3.89
CA ILE A 170 5.00 16.06 3.12
C ILE A 170 5.18 15.83 1.62
N GLU A 171 6.43 15.80 1.15
CA GLU A 171 6.76 15.49 -0.24
C GLU A 171 6.34 14.06 -0.60
N GLY A 172 6.56 13.10 0.30
CA GLY A 172 6.13 11.71 0.13
C GLY A 172 4.61 11.58 -0.07
N VAL A 173 3.81 12.33 0.69
CA VAL A 173 2.35 12.39 0.47
C VAL A 173 2.05 12.93 -0.92
N ALA A 174 2.62 14.06 -1.32
CA ALA A 174 2.37 14.62 -2.66
C ALA A 174 2.78 13.64 -3.77
N LEU A 175 3.93 12.98 -3.61
CA LEU A 175 4.47 12.03 -4.56
C LEU A 175 3.59 10.77 -4.70
N THR A 176 3.08 10.21 -3.60
CA THR A 176 2.13 9.08 -3.68
C THR A 176 0.83 9.47 -4.38
N LEU A 177 0.35 10.70 -4.20
CA LEU A 177 -0.84 11.20 -4.91
C LEU A 177 -0.61 11.36 -6.42
N VAL A 178 0.57 11.86 -6.83
CA VAL A 178 0.94 11.92 -8.26
C VAL A 178 1.04 10.52 -8.87
N SER A 179 1.63 9.58 -8.13
CA SER A 179 1.69 8.17 -8.51
C SER A 179 0.29 7.57 -8.68
N MET A 180 -0.63 7.88 -7.77
CA MET A 180 -2.02 7.42 -7.82
C MET A 180 -2.81 8.06 -8.98
N ASP A 181 -2.65 9.36 -9.24
CA ASP A 181 -3.30 10.04 -10.37
C ASP A 181 -2.92 9.42 -11.72
N SER A 182 -1.61 9.17 -11.91
CA SER A 182 -1.10 8.50 -13.10
C SER A 182 -1.75 7.13 -13.31
N THR A 183 -1.91 6.36 -12.23
CA THR A 183 -2.56 5.04 -12.29
C THR A 183 -4.05 5.14 -12.58
N ILE A 184 -4.79 6.02 -11.90
CA ILE A 184 -6.24 6.19 -12.09
C ILE A 184 -6.56 6.59 -13.54
N ARG A 185 -5.75 7.49 -14.12
CA ARG A 185 -5.94 7.94 -15.52
C ARG A 185 -5.68 6.84 -16.54
N SER A 186 -4.83 5.87 -16.22
CA SER A 186 -4.43 4.82 -17.16
C SER A 186 -5.10 3.47 -16.90
N ASN A 187 -5.74 3.26 -15.75
CA ASN A 187 -6.36 1.99 -15.40
C ASN A 187 -7.63 2.17 -14.57
N LEU A 188 -8.79 1.88 -15.17
CA LEU A 188 -10.12 2.02 -14.54
C LEU A 188 -10.34 1.10 -13.33
N SER A 189 -9.47 0.13 -13.11
CA SER A 189 -9.57 -0.79 -11.98
C SER A 189 -9.06 -0.20 -10.66
N VAL A 190 -8.50 1.01 -10.70
CA VAL A 190 -8.03 1.81 -9.55
C VAL A 190 -8.85 3.09 -9.51
N ALA A 191 -9.37 3.46 -8.35
CA ALA A 191 -10.11 4.71 -8.23
C ALA A 191 -10.21 5.26 -6.80
N LEU A 192 -10.62 6.53 -6.75
CA LEU A 192 -11.10 7.21 -5.56
C LEU A 192 -12.32 6.49 -4.92
N PRO A 193 -12.57 6.71 -3.62
CA PRO A 193 -11.73 7.45 -2.69
C PRO A 193 -10.39 6.75 -2.40
N LEU A 194 -9.41 7.49 -1.88
CA LEU A 194 -8.14 6.95 -1.40
C LEU A 194 -8.10 7.03 0.12
N ASP A 195 -7.43 6.08 0.75
CA ASP A 195 -7.13 6.10 2.18
C ASP A 195 -5.63 6.35 2.37
N LEU A 196 -5.29 7.40 3.14
CA LEU A 196 -3.94 7.83 3.47
C LEU A 196 -3.65 7.62 4.96
N ALA A 197 -2.50 7.05 5.27
CA ALA A 197 -1.93 7.00 6.61
C ALA A 197 -0.47 7.48 6.61
N VAL A 198 -0.11 8.26 7.62
CA VAL A 198 1.28 8.71 7.85
C VAL A 198 1.70 8.35 9.27
N VAL A 199 2.84 7.68 9.41
CA VAL A 199 3.45 7.34 10.71
C VAL A 199 4.80 8.04 10.76
N ARG A 200 4.98 8.95 11.73
CA ARG A 200 6.26 9.63 11.94
C ARG A 200 7.12 8.81 12.90
N VAL A 201 8.43 8.75 12.62
CA VAL A 201 9.42 8.11 13.50
C VAL A 201 9.21 8.55 14.96
N ASP A 202 9.24 7.57 15.85
CA ASP A 202 9.21 7.67 17.32
C ASP A 202 7.96 8.33 17.91
N GLN A 203 6.95 8.64 17.09
CA GLN A 203 5.66 9.13 17.59
C GLN A 203 4.75 7.99 18.06
N LEU A 204 4.99 6.75 17.62
CA LEU A 204 4.23 5.54 17.97
C LEU A 204 2.71 5.73 17.88
N ARG A 205 2.28 6.50 16.86
CA ARG A 205 0.87 6.77 16.52
C ARG A 205 0.74 7.08 15.03
N ILE A 206 -0.46 6.93 14.50
CA ILE A 206 -0.82 7.34 13.14
C ILE A 206 -1.06 8.85 13.17
N CYS A 207 -0.08 9.62 12.69
CA CYS A 207 -0.10 11.08 12.77
C CYS A 207 -1.13 11.71 11.83
N THR A 208 -1.38 11.07 10.70
CA THR A 208 -2.38 11.49 9.73
C THR A 208 -3.17 10.27 9.29
N ARG A 209 -4.49 10.35 9.37
CA ARG A 209 -5.42 9.41 8.75
C ARG A 209 -6.46 10.20 7.98
N ARG A 210 -6.50 10.09 6.66
CA ARG A 210 -7.37 10.90 5.82
C ARG A 210 -7.94 10.08 4.67
N ARG A 211 -9.23 10.24 4.42
CA ARG A 211 -9.87 9.78 3.18
C ARG A 211 -9.87 10.93 2.18
N ILE A 212 -9.37 10.66 0.98
CA ILE A 212 -9.27 11.61 -0.13
C ILE A 212 -10.35 11.25 -1.13
N THR A 213 -11.33 12.14 -1.30
CA THR A 213 -12.45 11.95 -2.24
C THR A 213 -12.17 12.69 -3.54
N GLU A 214 -13.06 12.54 -4.53
CA GLU A 214 -12.98 13.27 -5.79
C GLU A 214 -13.01 14.80 -5.61
N ASP A 215 -13.69 15.26 -4.56
CA ASP A 215 -13.79 16.67 -4.21
C ASP A 215 -12.68 17.18 -3.29
N ASP A 216 -11.68 16.36 -2.96
CA ASP A 216 -10.59 16.81 -2.10
C ASP A 216 -9.84 17.98 -2.76
N PRO A 217 -9.82 19.17 -2.12
CA PRO A 217 -9.28 20.38 -2.75
C PRO A 217 -7.78 20.27 -2.99
N TYR A 218 -7.04 19.62 -2.08
CA TYR A 218 -5.60 19.45 -2.23
C TYR A 218 -5.29 18.46 -3.36
N TYR A 219 -6.02 17.35 -3.43
CA TYR A 219 -5.84 16.37 -4.51
C TYR A 219 -6.13 16.98 -5.89
N ARG A 220 -7.18 17.81 -6.01
CA ARG A 220 -7.46 18.56 -7.25
C ARG A 220 -6.28 19.46 -7.63
N THR A 221 -5.76 20.25 -6.70
CA THR A 221 -4.59 21.11 -6.94
C THR A 221 -3.37 20.31 -7.41
N VAL A 222 -3.06 19.18 -6.76
CA VAL A 222 -1.94 18.31 -7.16
C VAL A 222 -2.13 17.78 -8.57
N ARG A 223 -3.31 17.26 -8.89
CA ARG A 223 -3.63 16.69 -10.21
C ARG A 223 -3.54 17.71 -11.33
N ASP A 224 -4.13 18.88 -11.13
CA ASP A 224 -4.20 19.92 -12.16
C ASP A 224 -2.82 20.54 -12.38
N GLY A 225 -2.10 20.84 -11.28
CA GLY A 225 -0.73 21.35 -11.33
C GLY A 225 0.25 20.37 -12.00
N TRP A 226 0.17 19.08 -11.66
CA TRP A 226 1.01 18.06 -12.28
C TRP A 226 0.73 17.89 -13.78
N SER A 227 -0.55 17.89 -14.16
CA SER A 227 -0.96 17.78 -15.56
C SER A 227 -0.45 18.97 -16.40
N ALA A 228 -0.51 20.19 -15.85
CA ALA A 228 0.02 21.38 -16.50
C ALA A 228 1.55 21.31 -16.63
N ALA A 229 2.26 20.97 -15.56
CA ALA A 229 3.72 20.87 -15.57
C ALA A 229 4.24 19.84 -16.59
N LEU A 230 3.58 18.68 -16.72
CA LEU A 230 3.95 17.67 -17.73
C LEU A 230 3.76 18.19 -19.15
N ARG A 231 2.68 18.95 -19.40
CA ARG A 231 2.42 19.55 -20.71
C ARG A 231 3.49 20.58 -21.06
N ASP A 232 3.85 21.44 -20.12
CA ASP A 232 4.87 22.47 -20.33
C ASP A 232 6.24 21.84 -20.58
N ALA A 233 6.60 20.80 -19.82
CA ALA A 233 7.83 20.06 -20.02
C ALA A 233 7.91 19.40 -21.41
N TYR A 234 6.79 18.85 -21.91
CA TYR A 234 6.71 18.29 -23.26
C TYR A 234 6.88 19.36 -24.35
N LEU A 235 6.22 20.51 -24.20
CA LEU A 235 6.32 21.62 -25.15
C LEU A 235 7.71 22.26 -25.19
N ALA A 236 8.49 22.13 -24.10
CA ALA A 236 9.86 22.61 -24.00
C ALA A 236 10.89 21.65 -24.63
N LEU A 237 10.49 20.46 -25.09
CA LEU A 237 11.42 19.53 -25.74
C LEU A 237 11.99 20.13 -27.04
N PRO A 238 13.29 19.91 -27.33
CA PRO A 238 13.87 20.33 -28.59
C PRO A 238 13.14 19.64 -29.75
N ARG A 239 12.86 20.40 -30.81
CA ARG A 239 12.23 19.85 -32.01
C ARG A 239 13.21 18.93 -32.74
N PRO A 240 12.78 17.75 -33.22
CA PRO A 240 13.64 16.88 -33.99
C PRO A 240 13.95 17.54 -35.35
N ASP A 241 15.18 18.01 -35.50
CA ASP A 241 15.69 18.65 -36.72
C ASP A 241 15.63 17.72 -37.94
N PHE A 242 15.81 16.42 -37.74
CA PHE A 242 15.70 15.37 -38.76
C PHE A 242 14.28 15.16 -39.34
N VAL A 243 13.25 15.80 -38.79
CA VAL A 243 11.87 15.76 -39.34
C VAL A 243 11.61 16.93 -40.29
N LEU A 244 12.39 18.00 -40.18
CA LEU A 244 12.28 19.21 -41.00
C LEU A 244 13.44 19.23 -41.99
N GLY A 245 13.31 18.45 -43.07
CA GLY A 245 14.20 18.58 -44.24
C GLY A 245 14.14 19.98 -44.85
#